data_AF-A0AB35KGC8-F1
#
_entry.id   AF-A0AB35KGC8-F1
#
_cell.length_a   1.000
_cell.length_b   1.000
_cell.length_c   1.000
_cell.angle_alpha   90.00
_cell.angle_beta   90.00
_cell.angle_gamma   90.00
#
_symmetry.space_group_name_H-M   'P 1'
#
loop_
_entity.id
_entity.type
_entity.pdbx_description
1 polymer ?
#
loop_
_entity_poly.entity_id
_entity_poly.type
_entity_poly.pdbx_seq_one_letter_code
_entity_poly.pdbx_strand_id
1 'polypeptide(L)'
;MNNKFSIFLQRNELDVRDVAKIMRDSEWNQQNETPKSRIWFSNMLLYVQNYGWESIQVRDNRKVPGVYSPYHDGAFTAFTLAQILNCKISDIV
;
A
#
# COMPACT_ATOMS: atom_id res chain seq x y z
N MET A 1 -7.32 15.99 4.83
CA MET A 1 -8.00 15.01 5.73
C MET A 1 -6.99 13.95 6.12
N ASN A 2 -6.58 13.86 7.39
CA ASN A 2 -5.74 12.75 7.85
C ASN A 2 -6.64 11.53 8.07
N ASN A 3 -6.72 10.66 7.07
CA ASN A 3 -7.36 9.36 7.23
C ASN A 3 -6.53 8.49 8.19
N LYS A 4 -7.13 7.42 8.75
CA LYS A 4 -6.44 6.52 9.69
C LYS A 4 -5.12 5.98 9.15
N PHE A 5 -5.02 5.77 7.83
CA PHE A 5 -3.80 5.30 7.19
C PHE A 5 -2.68 6.33 7.30
N SER A 6 -2.92 7.60 6.98
CA SER A 6 -1.93 8.67 7.15
C SER A 6 -1.52 8.84 8.62
N ILE A 7 -2.45 8.70 9.56
CA ILE A 7 -2.17 8.75 11.01
C ILE A 7 -1.29 7.56 11.42
N PHE A 8 -1.60 6.36 10.94
CA PHE A 8 -0.82 5.16 11.19
C PHE A 8 0.62 5.34 10.69
N LEU A 9 0.79 5.80 9.45
CA LEU A 9 2.12 6.05 8.87
C LEU A 9 2.92 7.06 9.72
N GLN A 10 2.29 8.17 10.11
CA GLN A 10 2.92 9.19 10.97
C GLN A 10 3.33 8.64 12.35
N ARG A 11 2.46 7.85 13.00
CA ARG A 11 2.74 7.27 14.33
C ARG A 11 3.87 6.26 14.31
N ASN A 12 4.07 5.58 13.19
CA ASN A 12 5.12 4.58 13.02
C ASN A 12 6.33 5.14 12.27
N GLU A 13 6.40 6.47 12.06
CA GLU A 13 7.48 7.15 11.34
C GLU A 13 7.77 6.56 9.94
N LEU A 14 6.72 6.06 9.28
CA LEU A 14 6.80 5.47 7.94
C LEU A 14 6.50 6.50 6.87
N ASP A 15 7.43 6.69 5.94
CA ASP A 15 7.16 7.41 4.70
C ASP A 15 6.71 6.45 3.58
N VAL A 16 6.35 7.01 2.43
CA VAL A 16 5.90 6.22 1.27
C VAL A 16 7.02 5.31 0.71
N ARG A 17 8.29 5.66 0.87
CA ARG A 17 9.44 4.83 0.47
C ARG A 17 9.59 3.64 1.39
N ASP A 18 9.41 3.83 2.69
CA ASP A 18 9.44 2.74 3.68
C ASP A 18 8.32 1.74 3.39
N VAL A 19 7.12 2.24 3.15
CA VAL A 19 5.96 1.44 2.75
C VAL A 19 6.24 0.63 1.48
N ALA A 20 6.78 1.26 0.43
CA ALA A 20 7.14 0.57 -0.81
C ALA A 20 8.21 -0.51 -0.60
N LYS A 21 9.21 -0.23 0.27
CA LYS A 21 10.27 -1.18 0.62
C LYS A 21 9.72 -2.38 1.41
N ILE A 22 8.94 -2.13 2.46
CA ILE A 22 8.29 -3.15 3.29
C ILE A 22 7.51 -4.11 2.41
N MET A 23 6.70 -3.58 1.48
CA MET A 23 5.93 -4.44 0.60
C MET A 23 6.78 -5.25 -0.37
N ARG A 24 7.77 -4.61 -1.01
CA ARG A 24 8.67 -5.29 -1.93
C ARG A 24 9.38 -6.48 -1.27
N ASP A 25 9.82 -6.27 -0.04
CA ASP A 25 10.62 -7.23 0.73
C ASP A 25 9.76 -8.23 1.52
N SER A 26 8.43 -8.05 1.55
CA SER A 26 7.50 -8.93 2.26
C SER A 26 7.31 -10.30 1.60
N GLU A 27 7.00 -11.32 2.42
CA GLU A 27 6.63 -12.66 1.92
C GLU A 27 5.42 -12.61 0.98
N TRP A 28 4.48 -11.68 1.21
CA TRP A 28 3.34 -11.45 0.33
C TRP A 28 3.77 -11.18 -1.12
N ASN A 29 4.86 -10.43 -1.32
CA ASN A 29 5.39 -10.18 -2.66
C ASN A 29 6.25 -11.34 -3.17
N GLN A 30 7.10 -11.90 -2.31
CA GLN A 30 8.06 -12.94 -2.69
C GLN A 30 7.40 -14.29 -3.04
N GLN A 31 6.27 -14.61 -2.39
CA GLN A 31 5.53 -15.86 -2.62
C GLN A 31 4.36 -15.69 -3.60
N ASN A 32 4.19 -14.51 -4.19
CA ASN A 32 3.17 -14.29 -5.22
C ASN A 32 3.51 -15.12 -6.47
N GLU A 33 2.51 -15.61 -7.19
CA GLU A 33 2.71 -16.26 -8.50
C GLU A 33 3.46 -15.34 -9.47
N THR A 34 3.23 -14.03 -9.37
CA THR A 34 3.94 -13.01 -10.12
C THR A 34 4.45 -11.91 -9.19
N PRO A 35 5.64 -12.10 -8.56
CA PRO A 35 6.24 -11.09 -7.68
C PRO A 35 6.41 -9.75 -8.40
N LYS A 36 6.03 -8.67 -7.73
CA LYS A 36 6.19 -7.33 -8.29
C LYS A 36 7.65 -6.92 -8.28
N SER A 37 8.10 -6.38 -9.40
CA SER A 37 9.48 -5.97 -9.60
C SER A 37 9.79 -4.68 -8.83
N ARG A 38 11.08 -4.38 -8.65
CA ARG A 38 11.52 -3.09 -8.08
C ARG A 38 10.95 -1.90 -8.86
N ILE A 39 10.90 -2.00 -10.20
CA ILE A 39 10.39 -0.93 -11.08
C ILE A 39 8.91 -0.66 -10.78
N TRP A 40 8.14 -1.72 -10.53
CA TRP A 40 6.73 -1.61 -10.16
C TRP A 40 6.54 -0.76 -8.90
N PHE A 41 7.29 -1.07 -7.84
CA PHE A 41 7.24 -0.30 -6.59
C PHE A 41 7.74 1.15 -6.76
N SER A 42 8.78 1.38 -7.57
CA SER A 42 9.26 2.73 -7.89
C SER A 42 8.19 3.58 -8.59
N ASN A 43 7.44 2.99 -9.53
CA ASN A 43 6.36 3.69 -10.22
C ASN A 43 5.22 4.01 -9.24
N MET A 44 4.94 3.12 -8.28
CA MET A 44 3.95 3.39 -7.24
C MET A 44 4.35 4.48 -6.26
N LEU A 45 5.61 4.46 -5.84
CA LEU A 45 6.18 5.53 -5.03
C LEU A 45 6.01 6.89 -5.73
N LEU A 46 6.36 6.97 -7.01
CA LEU A 46 6.24 8.20 -7.79
C LEU A 46 4.79 8.68 -7.89
N TYR A 47 3.84 7.76 -8.08
CA TYR A 47 2.42 8.11 -8.15
C TYR A 47 1.94 8.75 -6.85
N VAL A 48 2.18 8.07 -5.72
CA VAL A 48 1.72 8.55 -4.40
C VAL A 48 2.39 9.87 -4.02
N GLN A 49 3.64 10.10 -4.42
CA GLN A 49 4.31 11.38 -4.19
C GLN A 49 3.66 12.55 -4.96
N ASN A 50 3.13 12.30 -6.16
CA ASN A 50 2.53 13.34 -7.00
C ASN A 50 1.04 13.55 -6.72
N TYR A 51 0.30 12.47 -6.44
CA TYR A 51 -1.17 12.48 -6.38
C TYR A 51 -1.73 12.10 -5.01
N GLY A 52 -0.88 11.63 -4.09
CA GLY A 52 -1.30 11.12 -2.80
C GLY A 52 -1.90 9.71 -2.88
N TRP A 53 -2.53 9.30 -1.78
CA TRP A 53 -3.25 8.03 -1.69
C TRP A 53 -4.68 8.16 -2.20
N GLU A 54 -5.11 7.24 -3.05
CA GLU A 54 -6.47 7.17 -3.56
C GLU A 54 -7.37 6.32 -2.67
N SER A 55 -8.67 6.36 -2.95
CA SER A 55 -9.66 5.50 -2.31
C SER A 55 -9.99 4.32 -3.23
N ILE A 56 -9.38 3.17 -2.95
CA ILE A 56 -9.51 1.96 -3.77
C ILE A 56 -10.60 1.06 -3.24
N GLN A 57 -11.44 0.56 -4.15
CA GLN A 57 -12.44 -0.45 -3.88
C GLN A 57 -11.76 -1.81 -3.67
N VAL A 58 -11.87 -2.38 -2.46
CA VAL A 58 -11.43 -3.75 -2.15
C VAL A 58 -12.65 -4.67 -1.97
N ARG A 59 -12.42 -5.93 -1.55
CA ARG A 59 -13.48 -6.92 -1.28
C ARG A 59 -14.55 -6.35 -0.32
N ASP A 60 -15.79 -6.81 -0.49
CA ASP A 60 -16.97 -6.45 0.32
C ASP A 60 -17.44 -4.98 0.20
N ASN A 61 -17.31 -4.36 -0.97
CA ASN A 61 -17.71 -2.96 -1.20
C ASN A 61 -17.04 -1.93 -0.25
N ARG A 62 -15.92 -2.29 0.39
CA ARG A 62 -15.14 -1.37 1.23
C ARG A 62 -14.15 -0.57 0.42
N LYS A 63 -14.04 0.73 0.70
CA LYS A 63 -13.02 1.59 0.11
C LYS A 63 -11.90 1.83 1.12
N VAL A 64 -10.65 1.63 0.71
CA VAL A 64 -9.48 1.81 1.56
C VAL A 64 -8.43 2.68 0.86
N PRO A 65 -7.57 3.39 1.61
CA PRO A 65 -6.44 4.09 1.02
C PRO A 65 -5.55 3.13 0.22
N GLY A 66 -5.13 3.55 -0.98
CA GLY A 66 -4.29 2.72 -1.84
C GLY A 66 -3.87 3.44 -3.11
N VAL A 67 -3.19 2.71 -4.00
CA VAL A 67 -2.87 3.18 -5.34
C VAL A 67 -2.85 2.01 -6.33
N TYR A 68 -3.45 2.19 -7.52
CA TYR A 68 -3.35 1.23 -8.61
C TYR A 68 -2.06 1.48 -9.37
N SER A 69 -1.34 0.42 -9.74
CA SER A 69 -0.26 0.54 -10.70
C SER A 69 -0.73 1.30 -11.94
N PRO A 70 0.06 2.23 -12.50
CA PRO A 70 -0.29 2.95 -13.72
C PRO A 70 -0.55 2.01 -14.91
N TYR A 71 -0.06 0.77 -14.82
CA TYR A 71 -0.23 -0.27 -15.84
C TYR A 71 -1.33 -1.28 -15.48
N HIS A 72 -2.13 -0.99 -14.44
CA HIS A 72 -3.26 -1.81 -13.95
C HIS A 72 -2.94 -3.27 -13.62
N ASP A 73 -1.68 -3.61 -13.42
CA ASP A 73 -1.24 -4.97 -13.10
C ASP A 73 -1.32 -5.30 -11.60
N GLY A 74 -1.94 -4.43 -10.80
CA GLY A 74 -2.18 -4.64 -9.37
C GLY A 74 -2.46 -3.35 -8.62
N ALA A 75 -2.76 -3.47 -7.33
CA ALA A 75 -2.95 -2.35 -6.44
C ALA A 75 -2.14 -2.52 -5.14
N PHE A 76 -1.56 -1.42 -4.69
CA PHE A 76 -1.15 -1.23 -3.31
C PHE A 76 -2.39 -0.81 -2.51
N THR A 77 -2.64 -1.41 -1.34
CA THR A 77 -3.70 -0.94 -0.45
C THR A 77 -3.25 -0.97 1.01
N ALA A 78 -3.82 -0.07 1.83
CA ALA A 78 -3.68 -0.08 3.28
C ALA A 78 -4.07 -1.43 3.90
N PHE A 79 -5.00 -2.15 3.27
CA PHE A 79 -5.36 -3.51 3.64
C PHE A 79 -4.18 -4.48 3.48
N THR A 80 -3.52 -4.46 2.32
CA THR A 80 -2.34 -5.31 2.05
C THR A 80 -1.20 -4.97 3.00
N LEU A 81 -0.97 -3.68 3.27
CA LEU A 81 0.04 -3.28 4.26
C LEU A 81 -0.31 -3.78 5.66
N ALA A 82 -1.59 -3.72 6.06
CA ALA A 82 -2.01 -4.24 7.36
C ALA A 82 -1.73 -5.74 7.51
N GLN A 83 -1.96 -6.52 6.46
CA GLN A 83 -1.64 -7.94 6.43
C GLN A 83 -0.13 -8.20 6.55
N ILE A 84 0.70 -7.46 5.79
CA ILE A 84 2.16 -7.59 5.83
C ILE A 84 2.73 -7.24 7.20
N LEU A 85 2.20 -6.19 7.84
CA LEU A 85 2.62 -5.75 9.17
C LEU A 85 1.96 -6.56 10.31
N ASN A 86 1.13 -7.55 9.98
CA ASN A 86 0.38 -8.36 10.95
C ASN A 86 -0.40 -7.53 11.99
N CYS A 87 -1.07 -6.47 11.54
CA CYS A 87 -1.90 -5.61 12.37
C CYS A 87 -3.37 -5.66 11.96
N LYS A 88 -4.28 -5.17 12.82
CA LYS A 88 -5.70 -5.20 12.49
C LYS A 88 -5.99 -4.15 11.44
N ILE A 89 -6.79 -4.51 10.42
CA ILE A 89 -7.22 -3.57 9.38
C ILE A 89 -7.90 -2.34 9.98
N SER A 90 -8.63 -2.49 11.09
CA SER A 90 -9.28 -1.38 11.83
C SER A 90 -8.31 -0.30 12.34
N ASP A 91 -7.04 -0.66 12.51
CA ASP A 91 -5.99 0.21 13.03
C ASP A 91 -5.39 1.09 11.92
N ILE A 92 -5.58 0.70 10.65
CA ILE A 92 -5.06 1.39 9.47
C ILE A 92 -6.18 1.99 8.60
N VAL A 93 -7.37 1.39 8.59
CA VAL A 93 -8.54 1.75 7.75
C VAL A 93 -9.69 2.35 8.55
#